data_AF-A0ABD1AKB8-F1
#
_entry.id   AF-A0ABD1AKB8-F1
#
_cell.length_a   1.000
_cell.length_b   1.000
_cell.length_c   1.000
_cell.angle_alpha   90.00
_cell.angle_beta   90.00
_cell.angle_gamma   90.00
#
_symmetry.space_group_name_H-M   'P 1'
#
loop_
_entity.id
_entity.type
_entity.pdbx_description
1 polymer ?
#
loop_
_entity_poly.entity_id
_entity_poly.type
_entity_poly.pdbx_seq_one_letter_code
_entity_poly.pdbx_strand_id
1 'polypeptide(L)' 'MPQQNGRVERKHRHILNMARALLFQAQLPIRFWGESVLAATYLINQTPSIILGNKMPYELLSGSAPDYDNL' A
#
# COMPACT_ATOMS: atom_id res chain seq x y z
N MET A 1 8.12 17.14 -16.75
CA MET A 1 8.99 16.94 -15.57
C MET A 1 9.23 15.44 -15.37
N PRO A 2 10.29 14.85 -15.96
CA PRO A 2 10.60 13.42 -15.87
C PRO A 2 10.64 12.86 -14.43
N GLN A 3 10.99 13.71 -13.46
CA GLN A 3 11.13 13.37 -12.05
C GLN A 3 9.80 13.01 -11.37
N GLN A 4 8.67 13.59 -11.79
CA GLN A 4 7.35 13.23 -11.25
C GLN A 4 6.91 11.85 -11.75
N ASN A 5 7.16 11.54 -13.03
CA ASN A 5 6.88 10.21 -13.60
C ASN A 5 7.67 9.12 -12.88
N GLY A 6 8.96 9.36 -12.61
CA GLY A 6 9.78 8.40 -11.87
C GLY A 6 9.27 8.11 -10.45
N ARG A 7 8.63 9.07 -9.78
CA ARG A 7 7.97 8.84 -8.47
C ARG A 7 6.73 7.97 -8.60
N VAL A 8 5.88 8.27 -9.59
CA VAL A 8 4.65 7.52 -9.88
C VAL A 8 4.99 6.07 -10.24
N GLU A 9 5.96 5.87 -11.14
CA GLU A 9 6.39 4.54 -11.55
C GLU A 9 6.91 3.69 -10.40
N ARG A 10 7.71 4.26 -9.48
CA ARG A 10 8.18 3.55 -8.29
C ARG A 10 7.02 3.12 -7.38
N LYS A 11 6.05 4.01 -7.16
CA LYS A 11 4.87 3.71 -6.34
C LYS A 11 4.01 2.61 -7.00
N HIS A 12 3.77 2.69 -8.31
CA HIS A 12 3.06 1.65 -9.05
C HIS A 12 3.77 0.30 -8.98
N ARG A 13 5.09 0.25 -9.20
CA ARG A 13 5.86 -1.00 -9.06
C ARG A 13 5.76 -1.59 -7.66
N HIS A 14 5.83 -0.75 -6.63
CA HIS A 14 5.72 -1.20 -5.24
C HIS A 14 4.36 -1.82 -4.94
N ILE A 15 3.25 -1.18 -5.35
CA ILE A 15 1.89 -1.71 -5.18
C ILE A 15 1.74 -3.06 -5.89
N LEU A 16 2.18 -3.15 -7.15
CA LEU A 16 2.07 -4.37 -7.93
C LEU A 16 2.90 -5.52 -7.35
N ASN A 17 4.09 -5.24 -6.81
CA ASN A 17 4.91 -6.24 -6.15
C ASN A 17 4.25 -6.75 -4.85
N MET A 18 3.66 -5.86 -4.05
CA MET A 18 2.93 -6.26 -2.85
C MET A 18 1.69 -7.08 -3.18
N ALA A 19 0.90 -6.67 -4.17
CA ALA A 19 -0.28 -7.41 -4.61
C ALA A 19 0.07 -8.84 -5.06
N ARG A 20 1.17 -9.00 -5.81
CA ARG A 20 1.67 -10.33 -6.23
C ARG A 20 2.12 -11.17 -5.05
N ALA A 21 2.84 -10.56 -4.10
CA ALA A 21 3.28 -11.25 -2.89
C ALA A 21 2.11 -11.73 -2.04
N LEU A 22 1.07 -10.91 -1.86
CA LEU A 22 -0.16 -11.29 -1.14
C LEU A 22 -0.89 -12.44 -1.82
N LEU A 23 -1.08 -12.35 -3.15
CA LEU A 23 -1.75 -13.39 -3.92
C LEU A 23 -1.01 -14.73 -3.83
N PHE A 24 0.32 -14.70 -3.94
CA PHE A 24 1.19 -15.87 -3.80
C PHE A 24 1.15 -16.45 -2.38
N GLN A 25 1.32 -15.60 -1.37
CA GLN A 25 1.33 -16.00 0.03
C GLN A 25 0.01 -16.63 0.47
N ALA A 26 -1.11 -16.10 -0.01
CA ALA A 26 -2.45 -16.60 0.29
C ALA A 26 -2.88 -17.77 -0.62
N GLN A 27 -2.03 -18.21 -1.56
CA GLN A 27 -2.32 -19.25 -2.55
C GLN A 27 -3.63 -19.00 -3.31
N LEU A 28 -3.93 -17.73 -3.58
CA LEU A 28 -5.18 -17.33 -4.24
C LEU A 28 -5.06 -17.43 -5.77
N PRO A 29 -6.10 -17.90 -6.47
CA PRO A 29 -6.15 -17.84 -7.92
C PRO A 29 -6.08 -16.41 -8.46
N ILE A 30 -5.54 -16.23 -9.67
CA ILE A 30 -5.37 -14.91 -10.32
C ILE A 30 -6.66 -14.08 -10.46
N ARG A 31 -7.84 -14.71 -10.39
CA ARG A 31 -9.12 -14.00 -10.36
C ARG A 31 -9.25 -13.02 -9.19
N PHE A 32 -8.51 -13.24 -8.10
CA PHE A 32 -8.46 -12.37 -6.91
C PHE A 32 -7.43 -11.25 -7.03
N TRP A 33 -6.94 -10.97 -8.24
CA TRP A 33 -5.94 -9.94 -8.49
C TRP A 33 -6.42 -8.55 -8.03
N GLY A 34 -7.69 -8.20 -8.30
CA GLY A 34 -8.25 -6.90 -7.92
C GLY A 34 -8.26 -6.71 -6.40
N GLU A 35 -8.72 -7.73 -5.67
CA GLU A 35 -8.76 -7.78 -4.21
C GLU A 35 -7.34 -7.72 -3.63
N SER A 36 -6.38 -8.41 -4.25
CA SER A 36 -4.98 -8.37 -3.84
C SER A 36 -4.36 -6.99 -4.00
N VAL A 37 -4.71 -6.25 -5.07
CA VAL A 37 -4.27 -4.85 -5.26
C VAL A 37 -4.92 -3.91 -4.25
N LEU A 38 -6.20 -4.11 -3.93
CA LEU A 38 -6.90 -3.36 -2.88
C LEU A 38 -6.26 -3.58 -1.51
N ALA A 39 -6.03 -4.84 -1.14
CA ALA A 39 -5.36 -5.20 0.10
C ALA A 39 -3.94 -4.64 0.17
N ALA A 40 -3.16 -4.74 -0.91
CA ALA A 40 -1.83 -4.15 -0.97
C ALA A 40 -1.86 -2.62 -0.75
N THR A 41 -2.79 -1.92 -1.40
CA THR A 41 -2.93 -0.46 -1.27
C THR A 41 -3.33 -0.07 0.15
N TYR A 42 -4.28 -0.81 0.75
CA TYR A 42 -4.69 -0.63 2.13
C TYR A 42 -3.52 -0.78 3.11
N LEU A 43 -2.78 -1.89 2.99
CA LEU A 43 -1.61 -2.16 3.84
C LEU A 43 -0.53 -1.10 3.66
N ILE A 44 -0.20 -0.71 2.43
CA ILE A 44 0.78 0.35 2.16
C ILE A 44 0.37 1.67 2.82
N ASN A 45 -0.92 2.01 2.82
CA ASN A 45 -1.41 3.24 3.41
C ASN A 45 -1.45 3.21 4.95
N GLN A 46 -1.51 2.03 5.55
CA GLN A 46 -1.51 1.82 7.01
C GLN A 46 -0.17 1.34 7.58
N THR A 47 0.82 1.08 6.76
CA THR A 47 2.13 0.66 7.26
C THR A 47 2.97 1.91 7.55
N PRO A 48 3.47 2.09 8.78
CA PRO A 48 4.41 3.15 9.11
C PRO A 48 5.65 3.06 8.22
N SER A 49 6.12 4.20 7.72
CA SER A 49 7.32 4.24 6.89
C SER A 49 8.39 5.12 7.52
N ILE A 50 9.64 4.65 7.49
CA ILE A 50 10.80 5.42 7.95
C ILE A 50 10.91 6.77 7.23
N ILE A 51 10.58 6.78 5.93
CA ILE A 51 10.60 7.99 5.09
C ILE A 51 9.57 9.04 5.59
N LEU A 52 8.53 8.59 6.30
CA LEU A 52 7.47 9.40 6.86
C LEU A 52 7.64 9.65 8.37
N GLY A 53 8.83 9.36 8.92
CA GLY A 53 9.10 9.49 10.35
C GLY A 53 8.34 8.46 11.20
N ASN A 54 8.22 7.22 10.70
CA ASN A 54 7.42 6.15 11.31
C ASN A 54 5.93 6.51 11.49
N LYS A 55 5.41 7.40 10.64
CA LYS A 55 3.98 7.66 10.49
C LYS A 55 3.44 6.89 9.29
N MET A 56 2.15 6.60 9.31
CA MET A 56 1.46 5.98 8.20
C MET A 56 1.10 7.04 7.15
N PRO A 57 1.11 6.69 5.85
CA PRO A 57 0.61 7.58 4.82
C PRO A 57 -0.83 8.06 5.06
N TYR A 58 -1.69 7.18 5.58
CA TYR A 58 -3.07 7.52 5.92
C TYR A 58 -3.16 8.62 6.97
N GLU A 59 -2.36 8.56 8.03
CA GLU A 59 -2.33 9.57 9.10
C GLU A 59 -1.93 10.94 8.56
N LEU A 60 -0.92 10.96 7.68
CA LEU A 60 -0.43 12.20 7.08
C LEU A 60 -1.45 12.83 6.12
N LEU A 61 -2.27 12.01 5.45
CA LEU A 61 -3.29 12.48 4.52
C LEU A 61 -4.59 12.88 5.21
N SER A 62 -5.02 12.11 6.22
CA SER A 62 -6.28 12.32 6.95
C SER A 62 -6.14 13.30 8.12
N GLY A 63 -4.91 13.57 8.58
CA GLY A 63 -4.64 14.41 9.75
C GLY A 63 -5.01 13.77 11.08
N SER A 64 -5.45 12.50 11.09
CA SER A 64 -5.88 11.76 12.28
C SER A 64 -5.20 10.41 12.35
N ALA A 65 -4.86 9.94 13.56
CA ALA A 65 -4.41 8.56 13.76
C ALA A 65 -5.56 7.59 13.38
N PRO A 66 -5.28 6.45 12.71
CA PRO A 66 -6.30 5.44 12.52
C PRO A 66 -6.75 4.92 13.89
N ASP A 67 -8.06 4.91 14.08
CA ASP A 67 -8.70 4.32 15.24
C ASP A 67 -8.68 2.79 15.08
N TYR A 68 -7.98 2.12 16.00
CA TYR A 68 -7.85 0.67 16.04
C TYR A 68 -8.84 0.02 17.01
N ASP A 69 -9.69 0.80 17.70
CA ASP A 69 -10.60 0.28 18.72
C ASP A 69 -11.71 -0.61 18.15
N ASN A 70 -11.84 -0.69 16.82
CA ASN A 70 -12.87 -1.47 16.12
C ASN A 70 -12.32 -2.58 15.19
N LEU A 71 -11.06 -3.00 15.36
CA LEU A 71 -10.43 -4.12 14.64
C LEU A 71 -10.38 -5.38 15.52
#